data_AF-A0A4U3AIA9-F1
#
_entry.id   AF-A0A4U3AIA9-F1
#
_cell.length_a   1.000
_cell.length_b   1.000
_cell.length_c   1.000
_cell.angle_alpha   90.00
_cell.angle_beta   90.00
_cell.angle_gamma   90.00
#
_symmetry.space_group_name_H-M   'P 1'
#
loop_
_entity.id
_entity.type
_entity.pdbx_description
1 polymer ?
#
loop_
_entity_poly.entity_id
_entity_poly.type
_entity_poly.pdbx_seq_one_letter_code
_entity_poly.pdbx_strand_id
1 'polypeptide(L)' 'MDKMYAFQIATTLGILVMITLNIITGQEVRTSSIVVAAVCCVGMFKFNPLFREIIDKYKK' A
#
# COMPACT_ATOMS: atom_id res chain seq x y z
N MET A 1 4.65 5.47 17.84
CA MET A 1 4.71 4.41 16.82
C MET A 1 3.57 4.53 15.81
N ASP A 2 2.36 4.90 16.23
CA ASP A 2 1.16 4.99 15.38
C ASP A 2 1.29 5.90 14.15
N LYS A 3 1.97 7.04 14.30
CA LYS A 3 2.23 7.95 13.17
C LYS A 3 3.06 7.31 12.06
N MET A 4 3.99 6.42 12.42
CA MET A 4 4.88 5.74 11.47
C MET A 4 4.11 4.67 10.69
N TYR A 5 3.20 3.96 11.37
CA TYR A 5 2.28 3.01 10.76
C TYR A 5 1.25 3.68 9.85
N ALA A 6 0.69 4.82 10.27
CA ALA A 6 -0.18 5.63 9.42
C ALA A 6 0.54 6.13 8.16
N PHE A 7 1.81 6.56 8.32
CA PHE A 7 2.66 6.96 7.19
C PHE A 7 2.93 5.79 6.23
N GLN A 8 3.20 4.60 6.74
CA GLN A 8 3.35 3.39 5.91
C GLN A 8 2.08 3.08 5.11
N ILE A 9 0.89 3.20 5.72
CA ILE A 9 -0.40 2.99 5.04
C ILE A 9 -0.59 4.04 3.93
N ALA A 10 -0.42 5.32 4.26
CA ALA A 10 -0.58 6.41 3.31
C ALA A 10 0.38 6.30 2.12
N THR A 11 1.64 5.95 2.38
CA THR A 11 2.66 5.76 1.33
C THR A 11 2.32 4.58 0.43
N THR A 12 1.89 3.46 1.01
CA THR A 12 1.53 2.26 0.23
C THR A 12 0.32 2.53 -0.67
N LEU A 13 -0.71 3.18 -0.13
CA LEU A 13 -1.88 3.61 -0.90
C LEU A 13 -1.51 4.60 -2.01
N GLY A 14 -0.65 5.58 -1.72
CA GLY A 14 -0.17 6.54 -2.73
C GLY A 14 0.56 5.88 -3.89
N ILE A 15 1.43 4.91 -3.61
CA ILE A 15 2.14 4.13 -4.64
C ILE A 15 1.15 3.31 -5.47
N LEU A 16 0.19 2.62 -4.84
CA LEU A 16 -0.83 1.86 -5.53
C LEU A 16 -1.67 2.73 -6.47
N VAL A 17 -2.16 3.87 -5.97
CA VAL A 17 -2.95 4.82 -6.76
C VAL A 17 -2.14 5.34 -7.95
N MET A 18 -0.88 5.71 -7.75
CA MET A 18 0.00 6.14 -8.84
C MET A 18 0.15 5.04 -9.91
N ILE A 19 0.39 3.80 -9.50
CA ILE A 19 0.52 2.67 -10.44
C ILE A 19 -0.79 2.46 -11.21
N THR A 20 -1.93 2.45 -10.51
CA THR A 20 -3.24 2.29 -11.14
C THR A 20 -3.52 3.41 -12.13
N LEU A 21 -3.25 4.67 -11.76
CA LEU A 21 -3.41 5.81 -12.66
C LEU A 21 -2.53 5.69 -13.89
N ASN A 22 -1.25 5.31 -13.73
CA ASN A 22 -0.34 5.11 -14.86
C ASN A 22 -0.82 4.00 -15.81
N ILE A 23 -1.41 2.91 -15.28
CA ILE A 23 -2.00 1.86 -16.11
C ILE A 23 -3.21 2.41 -16.88
N ILE A 24 -4.10 3.16 -16.22
CA ILE A 24 -5.31 3.72 -16.84
C ILE A 24 -4.95 4.75 -17.92
N THR A 25 -3.94 5.59 -17.68
CA THR A 25 -3.48 6.59 -18.65
C THR A 25 -2.59 6.01 -19.75
N GLY A 26 -2.30 4.70 -19.72
CA GLY A 26 -1.47 4.02 -20.71
C GLY A 26 0.02 4.35 -20.62
N GLN A 27 0.48 4.88 -19.48
CA GLN A 27 1.90 5.14 -19.23
C GLN A 27 2.62 3.84 -18.85
N GLU A 28 3.89 3.73 -19.27
CA GLU A 28 4.72 2.59 -18.90
C GLU A 28 4.92 2.50 -17.39
N VAL A 29 4.37 1.46 -16.78
CA VAL A 29 4.67 1.11 -15.40
C VAL A 29 5.89 0.21 -15.38
N ARG A 30 6.99 0.72 -14.83
CA ARG A 30 8.19 -0.07 -14.61
C ARG A 30 7.87 -1.25 -13.69
N THR A 31 8.30 -2.44 -14.09
CA THR A 31 8.15 -3.67 -13.28
C THR A 31 8.73 -3.51 -11.88
N SER A 32 9.82 -2.75 -11.73
CA SER A 32 10.41 -2.43 -10.43
C SER A 32 9.45 -1.68 -9.50
N SER A 33 8.62 -0.77 -10.01
CA SER A 33 7.61 -0.05 -9.22
C SER A 33 6.52 -1.00 -8.71
N ILE A 34 6.12 -1.98 -9.51
CA ILE A 34 5.16 -3.02 -9.12
C ILE A 34 5.74 -3.90 -8.00
N VAL A 35 7.00 -4.31 -8.14
CA VAL A 35 7.69 -5.12 -7.12
C VAL A 35 7.82 -4.36 -5.80
N VAL A 36 8.20 -3.07 -5.85
CA VAL A 36 8.27 -2.21 -4.65
C VAL A 36 6.90 -2.09 -3.99
N ALA A 37 5.85 -1.84 -4.77
CA ALA A 37 4.48 -1.77 -4.25
C ALA A 37 4.07 -3.08 -3.57
N ALA A 38 4.38 -4.23 -4.17
CA ALA A 38 4.09 -5.55 -3.58
C ALA A 38 4.82 -5.75 -2.25
N VAL A 39 6.10 -5.38 -2.15
CA VAL A 39 6.88 -5.48 -0.90
C VAL A 39 6.31 -4.54 0.17
N CYS A 40 5.96 -3.30 -0.19
CA CYS A 40 5.33 -2.36 0.74
C CYS A 40 3.98 -2.88 1.26
N CYS A 41 3.16 -3.48 0.39
CA CYS A 41 1.91 -4.13 0.79
C CYS A 41 2.17 -5.27 1.78
N VAL A 42 3.05 -6.22 1.47
CA VAL A 42 3.34 -7.35 2.36
C VAL A 42 3.90 -6.88 3.71
N GLY A 43 4.78 -5.88 3.70
CA GLY A 43 5.30 -5.25 4.93
C GLY A 43 4.20 -4.61 5.77
N MET A 44 3.28 -3.88 5.13
CA MET A 44 2.14 -3.28 5.80
C MET A 44 1.19 -4.34 6.38
N PHE A 45 0.80 -5.35 5.60
CA PHE A 45 -0.10 -6.42 6.04
C PHE A 45 0.47 -7.22 7.22
N LYS A 46 1.78 -7.47 7.24
CA LYS A 46 2.42 -8.33 8.25
C LYS A 46 2.81 -7.58 9.52
N PHE A 47 3.25 -6.33 9.41
CA PHE A 47 3.89 -5.61 10.52
C PHE A 47 3.13 -4.37 11.00
N ASN A 48 2.02 -4.00 10.35
CA ASN A 48 1.25 -2.82 10.75
C ASN A 48 0.03 -3.22 11.60
N PRO A 49 0.08 -3.03 12.94
CA PRO A 49 -1.04 -3.40 13.82
C PRO A 49 -2.31 -2.60 13.53
N LEU A 50 -2.18 -1.32 13.13
CA LEU A 50 -3.33 -0.48 12.77
C LEU A 50 -4.07 -1.01 11.54
N PHE A 51 -3.33 -1.54 10.57
CA PHE A 51 -3.93 -2.12 9.38
C PHE A 51 -4.71 -3.40 9.71
N ARG A 52 -4.17 -4.23 10.60
CA ARG A 52 -4.86 -5.42 11.12
C ARG A 52 -6.15 -5.04 11.85
N GLU A 53 -6.09 -4.00 12.67
CA GLU A 53 -7.24 -3.48 13.42
C GLU A 53 -8.33 -2.93 12.48
N ILE A 54 -7.94 -2.23 11.40
CA ILE A 54 -8.87 -1.79 10.35
C ILE A 54 -9.55 -2.99 9.68
N ILE A 55 -8.78 -4.01 9.24
CA ILE A 55 -9.37 -5.19 8.60
C ILE A 55 -10.35 -5.90 9.54
N ASP A 56 -9.96 -6.18 10.78
CA ASP A 56 -10.83 -6.86 11.73
C ASP A 56 -12.11 -6.06 12.02
N LYS A 57 -12.03 -4.72 11.99
CA LYS A 57 -13.19 -3.83 12.15
C LYS A 57 -14.18 -3.90 10.98
N TYR A 58 -13.68 -4.05 9.74
CA TYR A 58 -14.51 -4.13 8.53
C TYR A 58 -14.91 -5.56 8.13
N LYS A 59 -14.33 -6.59 8.77
CA LYS A 59 -14.65 -8.01 8.53
C LYS A 59 -15.89 -8.48 9.31
N LYS A 60 -16.54 -7.59 10.06
CA LYS A 60 -17.72 -7.85 10.90
C LYS A 60 -19.01 -7.49 10.18
#